data_AF-A0A839WTJ9-F1
#
_entry.id   AF-A0A839WTJ9-F1
#
_cell.length_a   1.000
_cell.length_b   1.000
_cell.length_c   1.000
_cell.angle_alpha   90.00
_cell.angle_beta   90.00
_cell.angle_gamma   90.00
#
_symmetry.space_group_name_H-M   'P 1'
#
loop_
_entity.id
_entity.type
_entity.pdbx_description
1 polymer ?
#
loop_
_entity_poly.entity_id
_entity_poly.type
_entity_poly.pdbx_seq_one_letter_code
_entity_poly.pdbx_strand_id
1 'polypeptide(L)' 'MRTTLSLDDDVLAAARALAQAQGRSLGEVVSDLVRKGLTPTTPPPRYRNGIALLPVRPGAERATLELVNRLRDEAP' A
#
# COMPACT_ATOMS: atom_id res chain seq x y z
N MET A 1 12.10 4.91 21.42
CA MET A 1 11.05 4.97 22.45
C MET A 1 10.77 3.55 22.93
N ARG A 2 10.46 3.35 24.22
CA ARG A 2 10.04 2.04 24.75
C ARG A 2 8.54 2.08 24.99
N THR A 3 7.83 1.12 24.42
CA THR A 3 6.36 1.06 24.43
C THR A 3 5.94 -0.38 24.66
N THR A 4 4.92 -0.58 25.49
CA THR A 4 4.30 -1.89 25.69
C THR A 4 3.11 -2.01 24.74
N LEU A 5 3.07 -3.08 23.96
CA LEU A 5 2.06 -3.35 22.94
C LEU A 5 1.54 -4.77 23.16
N SER A 6 0.24 -4.99 23.00
CA SER A 6 -0.31 -6.34 22.88
C SER A 6 -0.18 -6.79 21.42
N LEU A 7 0.32 -8.00 21.21
CA LEU A 7 0.44 -8.63 19.89
C LEU A 7 -0.29 -9.97 19.93
N ASP A 8 -0.98 -10.31 18.85
CA ASP A 8 -1.54 -11.65 18.67
C ASP A 8 -0.41 -12.69 18.59
N ASP A 9 -0.70 -13.92 19.03
CA ASP A 9 0.30 -14.98 19.17
C ASP A 9 0.98 -15.34 17.84
N ASP A 10 0.21 -15.33 16.74
CA ASP A 10 0.70 -15.57 15.39
C ASP A 10 1.63 -14.47 14.89
N VAL A 11 1.30 -13.20 15.16
CA VAL A 11 2.13 -12.04 14.86
C VAL A 11 3.45 -12.10 15.64
N LEU A 12 3.39 -12.43 16.94
CA LEU A 12 4.57 -12.57 17.78
C LEU A 12 5.48 -13.70 17.28
N ALA A 13 4.90 -14.86 16.92
CA ALA A 13 5.64 -15.99 16.38
C ALA A 13 6.34 -15.64 15.06
N ALA A 14 5.64 -14.99 14.13
CA ALA A 14 6.20 -14.54 12.86
C ALA A 14 7.33 -13.52 13.04
N ALA A 15 7.13 -12.53 13.92
CA ALA A 15 8.14 -11.52 14.20
C ALA A 15 9.41 -12.13 14.84
N ARG A 16 9.26 -13.13 15.73
CA ARG A 16 10.40 -13.86 16.31
C ARG A 16 11.16 -14.65 15.26
N ALA A 17 10.47 -15.37 14.37
CA ALA A 17 11.11 -16.11 13.29
C ALA A 17 11.93 -15.18 12.38
N LEU A 18 11.37 -14.02 12.03
CA LEU A 18 12.06 -13.00 11.23
C LEU A 18 13.28 -12.41 11.95
N ALA A 19 13.15 -12.13 13.25
CA ALA A 19 14.25 -11.62 14.07
C ALA A 19 15.42 -12.61 14.15
N GLN A 20 15.13 -13.90 14.35
CA GLN A 20 16.14 -14.95 14.34
C GLN A 20 16.82 -15.09 12.97
N ALA A 21 16.03 -15.12 11.89
CA ALA A 21 16.57 -15.23 10.53
C ALA A 21 17.46 -14.04 10.14
N GLN A 22 17.18 -12.84 10.66
CA GLN A 22 17.94 -11.62 10.37
C GLN A 22 19.07 -11.35 11.37
N GLY A 23 19.16 -12.09 12.48
CA GLY A 23 20.12 -11.80 13.56
C GLY A 23 19.88 -10.44 14.23
N ARG A 24 18.63 -9.99 14.32
CA ARG A 24 18.23 -8.67 14.86
C ARG A 24 17.36 -8.83 16.09
N SER A 25 17.24 -7.79 16.91
CA SER A 25 16.34 -7.84 18.05
C SER A 25 14.86 -7.83 17.60
N LEU A 26 13.98 -8.42 18.41
CA LEU A 26 12.53 -8.42 18.15
C LEU A 26 11.98 -6.99 18.01
N GLY A 27 12.46 -6.07 18.86
CA GLY A 27 12.02 -4.67 18.85
C GLY A 27 12.40 -3.95 17.55
N GLU A 28 13.60 -4.18 17.01
CA GLU A 28 14.03 -3.60 15.73
C GLU A 28 13.20 -4.12 14.56
N VAL A 29 12.98 -5.44 14.51
CA VAL A 29 12.16 -6.04 13.43
C VAL A 29 10.72 -5.56 13.49
N VAL A 30 10.11 -5.53 14.68
CA VAL A 30 8.75 -5.00 14.85
C VAL A 30 8.69 -3.51 14.46
N SER A 31 9.67 -2.70 14.87
CA SER A 31 9.72 -1.28 14.50
C SER A 31 9.80 -1.08 12.99
N ASP A 32 10.60 -1.88 12.28
CA ASP A 32 10.69 -1.84 10.82
C ASP A 32 9.40 -2.30 10.14
N LEU A 33 8.76 -3.36 10.64
CA LEU A 33 7.47 -3.84 10.12
C LEU A 33 6.39 -2.78 10.27
N VAL A 34 6.31 -2.12 11.44
CA VAL A 34 5.40 -1.00 11.68
C VAL A 34 5.70 0.15 10.71
N ARG A 35 6.96 0.52 10.51
CA ARG A 35 7.34 1.59 9.56
C ARG A 35 6.91 1.26 8.12
N LYS A 36 7.08 0.00 7.70
CA LYS A 36 6.60 -0.48 6.39
C LYS A 36 5.08 -0.44 6.29
N GLY A 37 4.36 -0.85 7.32
CA GLY A 37 2.90 -0.79 7.36
C GLY A 37 2.32 0.63 7.39
N LEU A 38 3.06 1.58 7.96
CA LEU A 38 2.71 3.02 7.94
C LEU A 38 3.10 3.72 6.64
N THR A 39 3.91 3.08 5.78
CA THR A 39 4.24 3.63 4.48
C THR A 39 3.05 3.42 3.54
N PRO A 40 2.48 4.48 2.94
CA PRO A 40 1.36 4.34 2.04
C PRO A 40 1.73 3.45 0.85
N THR A 41 1.00 2.35 0.64
CA THR A 41 1.18 1.45 -0.50
C THR A 41 0.83 2.13 -1.84
N THR A 42 -0.04 3.14 -1.78
CA THR A 42 -0.44 3.95 -2.94
C THR A 42 0.23 5.31 -2.87
N PRO A 43 0.83 5.81 -3.96
CA PRO A 43 1.30 7.18 -4.01
C PRO A 43 0.16 8.14 -3.61
N PRO A 44 0.46 9.25 -2.92
CA PRO A 44 -0.57 10.23 -2.62
C PRO A 44 -1.27 10.69 -3.91
N PRO A 45 -2.58 10.97 -3.86
CA PRO A 45 -3.31 11.43 -5.03
C PRO A 45 -2.64 12.69 -5.60
N ARG A 46 -2.42 12.70 -6.91
CA ARG A 46 -1.94 13.90 -7.58
C ARG A 46 -3.11 14.84 -7.76
N TYR A 47 -2.90 16.14 -7.55
CA TYR A 47 -3.94 17.14 -7.77
C TYR A 47 -3.61 17.98 -9.00
N ARG A 48 -4.64 18.33 -9.78
CA ARG A 48 -4.55 19.32 -10.85
C ARG A 48 -5.75 20.25 -10.74
N ASN A 49 -5.48 21.55 -10.57
CA ASN A 49 -6.52 22.58 -10.40
C ASN A 49 -7.50 22.26 -9.26
N GLY A 50 -7.01 21.73 -8.14
CA GLY A 50 -7.85 21.36 -6.98
C GLY A 50 -8.60 20.02 -7.11
N ILE A 51 -8.51 19.34 -8.25
CA ILE A 51 -9.18 18.05 -8.48
C ILE A 51 -8.16 16.92 -8.33
N ALA A 52 -8.54 15.89 -7.57
CA ALA A 52 -7.74 14.67 -7.42
C ALA A 52 -7.74 13.88 -8.75
N LEU A 53 -6.54 13.60 -9.26
CA LEU A 53 -6.34 12.80 -10.46
C LEU A 53 -6.38 11.31 -10.11
N LEU A 54 -7.09 10.55 -10.92
CA LEU A 54 -7.04 9.09 -10.91
C LEU A 54 -5.62 8.62 -11.27
N PRO A 55 -5.08 7.61 -10.58
CA PRO A 55 -3.76 7.06 -10.90
C PRO A 55 -3.78 6.40 -12.28
N VAL A 56 -2.84 6.81 -13.14
CA VAL A 56 -2.64 6.19 -14.46
C VAL A 56 -1.94 4.86 -14.26
N ARG A 57 -2.60 3.75 -14.64
CA ARG A 57 -2.02 2.41 -14.58
C ARG A 57 -0.97 2.24 -15.68
N PRO A 58 0.11 1.47 -15.45
CA PRO A 58 1.01 1.06 -16.53
C PRO A 58 0.23 0.39 -17.67
N GLY A 59 0.47 0.79 -18.91
CA GLY A 59 -0.25 0.28 -20.07
C GLY A 59 -1.66 0.84 -20.29
N ALA A 60 -2.10 1.83 -19.50
CA ALA A 60 -3.37 2.50 -19.75
C ALA A 60 -3.33 3.25 -21.10
N GLU A 61 -4.31 2.97 -21.97
CA GLU A 61 -4.49 3.69 -23.22
C GLU A 61 -5.11 5.07 -22.99
N ARG A 62 -4.94 5.97 -23.96
CA ARG A 62 -5.57 7.29 -23.94
C ARG A 62 -7.08 7.11 -24.09
N ALA A 63 -7.85 7.73 -23.20
CA ALA A 63 -9.29 7.81 -23.36
C ALA A 63 -9.62 8.70 -24.57
N THR A 64 -10.13 8.09 -25.64
CA THR A 64 -10.62 8.78 -26.83
C THR A 64 -12.15 8.89 -26.79
N LEU A 65 -12.70 9.86 -27.51
CA LEU A 65 -14.15 10.01 -27.61
C LEU A 65 -14.82 8.77 -28.22
N GLU A 66 -14.17 8.12 -29.18
CA GLU A 66 -14.65 6.89 -29.80
C GLU A 66 -14.77 5.74 -28.78
N LEU A 67 -13.75 5.53 -27.95
CA LEU A 67 -13.77 4.52 -26.88
C LEU A 67 -14.90 4.80 -25.88
N VAL A 68 -15.08 6.07 -25.50
CA VAL A 68 -16.13 6.48 -24.56
C VAL A 68 -17.52 6.18 -25.14
N ASN A 69 -17.76 6.55 -26.40
CA ASN A 69 -19.05 6.28 -27.04
C ASN A 69 -19.31 4.79 -27.16
N ARG A 70 -18.32 3.99 -27.58
CA ARG A 70 -18.43 2.54 -27.66
C ARG A 70 -18.84 1.92 -26.32
N LEU A 71 -18.14 2.25 -25.23
CA LEU A 71 -18.46 1.74 -23.89
C LEU A 71 -19.84 2.16 -23.38
N ARG A 72 -20.28 3.38 -23.71
CA ARG A 72 -21.61 3.88 -23.34
C ARG A 72 -22.71 3.10 -24.07
N ASP A 73 -22.50 2.85 -25.37
CA ASP A 73 -23.49 2.23 -26.24
C ASP A 73 -23.51 0.69 -26.08
N GLU A 74 -22.42 0.09 -25.57
CA GLU A 74 -22.32 -1.34 -25.21
C GLU A 74 -22.88 -1.68 -23.81
N ALA A 75 -23.13 -0.69 -22.95
CA ALA A 75 -23.79 -0.92 -21.67
C ALA A 75 -25.29 -1.18 -21.88
N PRO A 76 -25.90 -2.19 -21.22
CA PRO A 76 -27.34 -2.42 -21.30
C PRO A 76 -28.18 -1.27 -20.73
#